data_AF-A0A2A4KI92-F1
#
_entry.id   AF-A0A2A4KI92-F1
#
_cell.length_a   1.000
_cell.length_b   1.000
_cell.length_c   1.000
_cell.angle_alpha   90.00
_cell.angle_beta   90.00
_cell.angle_gamma   90.00
#
_symmetry.space_group_name_H-M   'P 1'
#
loop_
_entity.id
_entity.type
_entity.pdbx_description
1 polymer ?
#
loop_
_entity_poly.entity_id
_entity_poly.type
_entity_poly.pdbx_seq_one_letter_code
_entity_poly.pdbx_strand_id
1 'polypeptide(L)'
;MTHRILSHPNEMPLSRLYLACRLDLATREVVGYAMADRHRAELVVDALDMSHGRGGLEPGCVIYSDRGSEYTSAQFRDRIRELGLRQSCGRTGSCFDNAAAESFWALLKEEIGTRTWPDRATARAEVFTFIETFHNCRRLRKHKIFGYLTPAGTRERHQHAIAV
;
A
#
# COMPACT_ATOMS: atom_id res chain seq x y z
N MET A 1 -0.31 -6.45 -2.16
CA MET A 1 0.67 -7.27 -1.44
C MET A 1 0.64 -6.88 0.03
N THR A 2 0.62 -7.88 0.92
CA THR A 2 0.55 -7.69 2.38
C THR A 2 1.88 -8.10 2.99
N HIS A 3 2.41 -7.33 3.96
CA HIS A 3 3.62 -7.73 4.70
C HIS A 3 3.42 -7.66 6.21
N ARG A 4 4.12 -8.56 6.90
CA ARG A 4 4.24 -8.56 8.35
C ARG A 4 5.32 -7.57 8.77
N ILE A 5 4.98 -6.67 9.69
CA ILE A 5 5.88 -5.76 10.40
C ILE A 5 6.00 -6.31 11.83
N LEU A 6 7.21 -6.60 12.29
CA LEU A 6 7.46 -7.27 13.57
C LEU A 6 7.48 -6.26 14.72
N SER A 7 6.76 -6.49 15.81
CA SER A 7 6.86 -5.71 17.05
C SER A 7 7.38 -6.60 18.19
N HIS A 8 8.59 -6.31 18.67
CA HIS A 8 9.34 -6.91 19.79
C HIS A 8 9.56 -8.45 19.80
N PRO A 9 10.81 -8.94 19.98
CA PRO A 9 11.11 -10.38 19.99
C PRO A 9 10.87 -11.14 21.31
N ASN A 10 10.49 -10.49 22.42
CA ASN A 10 10.35 -11.18 23.70
C ASN A 10 9.04 -10.80 24.41
N GLU A 11 8.27 -11.83 24.75
CA GLU A 11 7.05 -11.88 25.59
C GLU A 11 5.69 -11.56 24.93
N MET A 12 4.79 -12.56 25.04
CA MET A 12 3.35 -12.58 24.72
C MET A 12 2.90 -12.68 23.24
N PRO A 13 1.83 -13.46 22.93
CA PRO A 13 1.31 -13.70 21.57
C PRO A 13 0.66 -12.48 20.87
N LEU A 14 0.90 -11.27 21.37
CA LEU A 14 0.36 -9.99 20.86
C LEU A 14 1.34 -9.23 19.94
N SER A 15 2.43 -9.85 19.49
CA SER A 15 3.63 -9.25 18.89
C SER A 15 3.64 -9.02 17.37
N ARG A 16 2.48 -9.09 16.68
CA ARG A 16 2.44 -9.02 15.20
C ARG A 16 1.56 -7.86 14.73
N LEU A 17 2.12 -7.02 13.86
CA LEU A 17 1.38 -6.01 13.10
C LEU A 17 1.46 -6.37 11.61
N TYR A 18 0.32 -6.50 10.96
CA TYR A 18 0.22 -6.74 9.53
C TYR A 18 -0.16 -5.43 8.85
N LEU A 19 0.53 -5.11 7.75
CA LEU A 19 0.26 -3.93 6.93
C LEU A 19 -0.10 -4.39 5.51
N ALA A 20 -1.25 -3.93 5.02
CA ALA A 20 -1.60 -3.99 3.61
C ALA A 20 -1.52 -2.57 3.03
N CYS A 21 -0.89 -2.42 1.86
CA CYS A 21 -0.78 -1.14 1.16
C CYS A 21 -1.32 -1.26 -0.28
N ARG A 22 -1.95 -0.18 -0.74
CA ARG A 22 -2.32 0.09 -2.12
C ARG A 22 -1.39 1.16 -2.66
N LEU A 23 -0.60 0.79 -3.66
CA LEU A 23 0.34 1.66 -4.33
C LEU A 23 -0.22 2.02 -5.71
N ASP A 24 -0.29 3.30 -6.02
CA ASP A 24 -0.50 3.75 -7.39
C ASP A 24 0.81 3.57 -8.18
N LEU A 25 0.76 2.81 -9.27
CA LEU A 25 1.94 2.46 -10.06
C LEU A 25 2.44 3.64 -10.91
N ALA A 26 1.58 4.59 -11.26
CA ALA A 26 1.93 5.77 -12.04
C ALA A 26 2.70 6.79 -11.17
N THR A 27 2.21 7.03 -9.95
CA THR A 27 2.74 8.07 -9.05
C THR A 27 3.69 7.53 -7.99
N ARG A 28 3.60 6.23 -7.68
CA ARG A 28 4.27 5.55 -6.56
C ARG A 28 3.79 6.01 -5.18
N GLU A 29 2.62 6.65 -5.14
CA GLU A 29 1.97 7.06 -3.90
C GLU A 29 1.28 5.86 -3.24
N VAL A 30 1.36 5.79 -1.92
CA VAL A 30 0.50 4.89 -1.16
C VAL A 30 -0.85 5.57 -1.01
N VAL A 31 -1.81 5.12 -1.81
CA VAL A 31 -3.16 5.70 -1.91
C VAL A 31 -4.12 5.10 -0.89
N GLY A 32 -3.80 3.98 -0.26
CA GLY A 32 -4.56 3.42 0.86
C GLY A 32 -3.77 2.34 1.58
N TYR A 33 -4.05 2.13 2.86
CA TYR A 33 -3.41 1.09 3.65
C TYR A 33 -4.27 0.72 4.85
N ALA A 34 -4.02 -0.45 5.41
CA ALA A 34 -4.67 -0.87 6.64
C ALA A 34 -3.72 -1.68 7.48
N MET A 35 -3.95 -1.66 8.80
CA MET A 35 -3.12 -2.32 9.79
C MET A 35 -3.96 -3.20 10.72
N ALA A 36 -3.58 -4.45 10.89
CA ALA A 36 -4.27 -5.41 11.76
C ALA A 36 -3.29 -6.25 12.59
N ASP A 37 -3.79 -6.90 13.63
CA ASP A 37 -3.02 -7.83 14.47
C ASP A 37 -2.94 -9.26 13.88
N ARG A 38 -3.72 -9.53 12.83
CA ARG A 38 -3.78 -10.82 12.14
C ARG A 38 -3.86 -10.62 10.63
N HIS A 39 -3.38 -11.63 9.91
CA HIS A 39 -3.48 -11.72 8.46
C HIS A 39 -4.86 -12.27 8.08
N ARG A 40 -5.76 -11.43 7.57
CA ARG A 40 -7.12 -11.81 7.14
C ARG A 40 -7.56 -11.04 5.91
N ALA A 41 -8.63 -11.49 5.24
CA ALA A 41 -9.16 -10.86 4.04
C ALA A 41 -9.67 -9.43 4.29
N GLU A 42 -10.19 -9.17 5.49
CA GLU A 42 -10.65 -7.86 5.94
C GLU A 42 -9.54 -6.82 5.82
N LEU A 43 -8.29 -7.17 6.14
CA LEU A 43 -7.15 -6.24 6.07
C LEU A 43 -6.93 -5.69 4.65
N VAL A 44 -7.09 -6.52 3.62
CA VAL A 44 -6.89 -6.09 2.22
C VAL A 44 -8.11 -5.37 1.64
N VAL A 45 -9.28 -5.61 2.23
CA VAL A 45 -10.53 -4.90 1.98
C VAL A 45 -10.47 -3.51 2.60
N ASP A 46 -10.06 -3.37 3.86
CA ASP A 46 -9.93 -2.08 4.55
C ASP A 46 -8.95 -1.15 3.80
N ALA A 47 -7.82 -1.69 3.32
CA ALA A 47 -6.88 -0.92 2.52
C ALA A 47 -7.46 -0.50 1.16
N LEU A 48 -8.34 -1.33 0.56
CA LEU A 48 -9.05 -1.01 -0.67
C LEU A 48 -10.09 0.10 -0.42
N ASP A 49 -10.87 -0.02 0.64
CA ASP A 49 -11.89 0.96 1.03
C ASP A 49 -11.28 2.32 1.33
N MET A 50 -10.14 2.35 2.03
CA MET A 50 -9.39 3.58 2.25
C MET A 50 -8.93 4.22 0.92
N SER A 51 -8.42 3.42 -0.02
CA SER A 51 -7.99 3.94 -1.33
C SER A 51 -9.16 4.45 -2.17
N HIS A 52 -10.32 3.80 -2.11
CA HIS A 52 -11.52 4.23 -2.80
C HIS A 52 -12.10 5.51 -2.16
N GLY A 53 -12.19 5.57 -0.83
CA GLY A 53 -12.71 6.72 -0.10
C GLY A 53 -11.88 8.00 -0.26
N ARG A 54 -10.61 7.89 -0.69
CA ARG A 54 -9.75 9.02 -1.05
C ARG A 54 -10.06 9.62 -2.44
N GLY A 55 -10.95 9.00 -3.21
CA GLY A 55 -11.49 9.58 -4.44
C GLY A 55 -10.58 9.52 -5.67
N GLY A 56 -9.50 8.73 -5.63
CA GLY A 56 -8.57 8.59 -6.76
C GLY A 56 -8.81 7.37 -7.66
N LEU A 57 -9.86 6.58 -7.38
CA LEU A 57 -10.17 5.35 -8.13
C LEU A 57 -11.39 5.55 -9.02
N GLU A 58 -11.16 5.64 -10.32
CA GLU A 58 -12.22 5.70 -11.33
C GLU A 58 -12.92 4.34 -11.52
N PRO A 59 -14.20 4.33 -11.94
CA PRO A 59 -14.88 3.10 -12.35
C PRO A 59 -14.07 2.32 -13.39
N GLY A 60 -13.95 1.01 -13.18
CA GLY A 60 -13.16 0.13 -14.04
C GLY A 60 -11.64 0.17 -13.81
N CYS A 61 -11.16 0.93 -12.82
CA CYS A 61 -9.76 0.93 -12.41
C CYS A 61 -9.27 -0.50 -12.12
N VAL A 62 -8.07 -0.82 -12.61
CA VAL A 62 -7.48 -2.15 -12.50
C VAL A 62 -6.71 -2.25 -11.19
N ILE A 63 -7.20 -3.10 -10.29
CA ILE A 63 -6.53 -3.47 -9.05
C ILE A 63 -5.63 -4.67 -9.31
N TYR A 64 -4.33 -4.44 -9.31
CA TYR A 64 -3.35 -5.51 -9.32
C TYR A 64 -3.20 -6.12 -7.93
N SER A 65 -3.29 -7.45 -7.86
CA SER A 65 -3.01 -8.22 -6.65
C SER A 65 -2.17 -9.45 -6.96
N ASP A 66 -1.47 -9.94 -5.94
CA ASP A 66 -0.89 -11.28 -5.99
C ASP A 66 -1.99 -12.35 -5.89
N ARG A 67 -1.59 -13.63 -5.91
CA ARG A 67 -2.48 -14.79 -5.80
C ARG A 67 -2.64 -15.28 -4.35
N GLY A 68 -2.36 -14.43 -3.36
CA GLY A 68 -2.56 -14.75 -1.95
C GLY A 68 -4.01 -15.14 -1.64
N SER A 69 -4.20 -15.95 -0.61
CA SER A 69 -5.53 -16.42 -0.16
C SER A 69 -6.50 -15.29 0.17
N GLU A 70 -5.97 -14.17 0.67
CA GLU A 70 -6.72 -12.98 1.02
C GLU A 70 -7.22 -12.23 -0.21
N TYR A 71 -6.41 -12.14 -1.27
CA TYR A 71 -6.75 -11.47 -2.53
C TYR A 71 -7.59 -12.36 -3.46
N THR A 72 -7.66 -13.66 -3.19
CA THR A 72 -8.52 -14.62 -3.92
C THR A 72 -9.80 -14.96 -3.16
N SER A 73 -9.97 -14.42 -1.95
CA SER A 73 -11.14 -14.62 -1.10
C SER A 73 -12.44 -14.14 -1.78
N ALA A 74 -13.58 -14.71 -1.38
CA ALA A 74 -14.89 -14.24 -1.83
C ALA A 74 -15.12 -12.77 -1.42
N GLN A 75 -14.84 -12.46 -0.15
CA GLN A 75 -14.99 -11.12 0.41
C GLN A 75 -14.26 -10.05 -0.41
N PHE A 76 -13.00 -10.30 -0.79
CA PHE A 76 -12.23 -9.34 -1.59
C PHE A 76 -12.80 -9.16 -3.00
N ARG A 77 -13.20 -10.27 -3.65
CA ARG A 77 -13.79 -10.23 -5.01
C ARG A 77 -15.15 -9.54 -5.03
N ASP A 78 -15.98 -9.79 -4.02
CA ASP A 78 -17.29 -9.16 -3.90
C ASP A 78 -17.14 -7.66 -3.67
N ARG A 79 -16.19 -7.25 -2.81
CA ARG A 79 -15.92 -5.83 -2.60
C ARG A 79 -15.41 -5.12 -3.85
N ILE A 80 -14.52 -5.74 -4.62
CA ILE A 80 -14.09 -5.20 -5.93
C ILE A 80 -15.28 -4.98 -6.86
N ARG A 81 -16.23 -5.93 -6.90
CA ARG A 81 -17.42 -5.83 -7.75
C ARG A 81 -18.34 -4.69 -7.29
N GLU A 82 -18.57 -4.56 -5.98
CA GLU A 82 -19.38 -3.49 -5.39
C GLU A 82 -18.83 -2.10 -5.72
N LEU A 83 -17.50 -1.95 -5.71
CA LEU A 83 -16.82 -0.69 -6.02
C LEU A 83 -16.68 -0.44 -7.53
N GLY A 84 -17.19 -1.32 -8.40
CA GLY A 84 -17.07 -1.19 -9.84
C GLY A 84 -15.62 -1.30 -10.36
N LEU A 85 -14.74 -1.97 -9.62
CA LEU A 85 -13.32 -2.12 -9.93
C LEU A 85 -13.07 -3.44 -10.69
N ARG A 86 -11.88 -3.55 -11.31
CA ARG A 86 -11.46 -4.76 -12.03
C ARG A 86 -10.25 -5.38 -11.36
N GLN A 87 -10.34 -6.62 -10.91
CA GLN A 87 -9.17 -7.34 -10.41
C GLN A 87 -8.32 -7.87 -11.56
N SER A 88 -7.01 -7.68 -11.49
CA SER A 88 -6.03 -8.36 -12.33
C SER A 88 -5.01 -9.07 -11.43
N CYS A 89 -5.01 -10.39 -11.49
CA CYS A 89 -3.93 -11.20 -10.90
C CYS A 89 -2.91 -11.40 -12.02
N GLY A 90 -1.75 -10.75 -11.94
CA GLY A 90 -0.78 -10.66 -13.03
C GLY A 90 -0.55 -11.97 -13.78
N ARG A 91 -0.21 -11.87 -15.09
CA ARG A 91 0.32 -13.01 -15.83
C ARG A 91 1.57 -13.50 -15.09
N THR A 92 1.74 -14.83 -14.97
CA THR A 92 2.97 -15.41 -14.40
C THR A 92 4.18 -14.77 -15.11
N GLY A 93 4.99 -13.99 -14.40
CA GLY A 93 6.17 -13.31 -14.96
C GLY A 93 6.07 -11.79 -15.20
N SER A 94 4.97 -11.09 -14.86
CA SER A 94 4.96 -9.60 -14.85
C SER A 94 5.73 -9.05 -13.64
N CYS A 95 7.01 -8.78 -13.82
CA CYS A 95 7.91 -8.36 -12.73
C CYS A 95 7.75 -6.89 -12.31
N PHE A 96 7.17 -6.02 -13.16
CA PHE A 96 7.16 -4.58 -12.91
C PHE A 96 6.24 -4.15 -11.77
N ASP A 97 5.06 -4.76 -11.66
CA ASP A 97 4.09 -4.45 -10.58
C ASP A 97 4.61 -4.96 -9.24
N ASN A 98 5.20 -6.16 -9.25
CA ASN A 98 5.83 -6.74 -8.07
C ASN A 98 7.06 -5.92 -7.65
N ALA A 99 7.90 -5.49 -8.59
CA ALA A 99 9.08 -4.67 -8.29
C ALA A 99 8.72 -3.32 -7.64
N ALA A 100 7.57 -2.73 -7.99
CA ALA A 100 7.06 -1.52 -7.35
C ALA A 100 6.76 -1.74 -5.86
N ALA A 101 6.03 -2.82 -5.56
CA ALA A 101 5.71 -3.21 -4.21
C ALA A 101 6.97 -3.60 -3.44
N GLU A 102 7.84 -4.44 -4.00
CA GLU A 102 9.10 -4.86 -3.38
C GLU A 102 10.01 -3.68 -3.03
N SER A 103 10.12 -2.69 -3.94
CA SER A 103 10.88 -1.46 -3.68
C SER A 103 10.32 -0.67 -2.50
N PHE A 104 8.99 -0.57 -2.38
CA PHE A 104 8.34 0.08 -1.25
C PHE A 104 8.62 -0.68 0.06
N TRP A 105 8.52 -2.01 0.04
CA TRP A 105 8.76 -2.83 1.23
C TRP A 105 10.22 -2.84 1.66
N ALA A 106 11.17 -2.78 0.73
CA ALA A 106 12.59 -2.63 1.04
C ALA A 106 12.83 -1.31 1.78
N LEU A 107 12.31 -0.20 1.26
CA LEU A 107 12.43 1.12 1.87
C LEU A 107 11.80 1.17 3.27
N LEU A 108 10.59 0.64 3.44
CA LEU A 108 9.94 0.61 4.76
C LEU A 108 10.80 -0.16 5.78
N LYS A 109 11.38 -1.29 5.37
CA LYS A 109 12.23 -2.09 6.25
C LYS A 109 13.55 -1.40 6.58
N GLU A 110 14.13 -0.68 5.62
CA GLU A 110 15.34 0.10 5.82
C GLU A 110 15.13 1.25 6.83
N GLU A 111 14.02 1.97 6.71
CA GLU A 111 13.76 3.17 7.51
C GLU A 111 13.24 2.87 8.93
N ILE A 112 12.35 1.88 9.06
CA ILE A 112 11.68 1.58 10.33
C ILE A 112 11.67 0.09 10.69
N GLY A 113 12.16 -0.81 9.83
CA GLY A 113 12.02 -2.27 10.01
C GLY A 113 12.91 -2.90 11.07
N THR A 114 13.95 -2.22 11.53
CA THR A 114 14.83 -2.67 12.62
C THR A 114 14.39 -2.16 13.99
N ARG A 115 13.37 -1.30 14.05
CA ARG A 115 12.89 -0.70 15.29
C ARG A 115 12.09 -1.72 16.11
N THR A 116 12.17 -1.57 17.42
CA THR A 116 11.33 -2.28 18.38
C THR A 116 10.36 -1.28 19.00
N TRP A 117 9.07 -1.53 18.84
CA TRP A 117 8.04 -0.68 19.44
C TRP A 117 7.58 -1.23 20.79
N PRO A 118 7.33 -0.34 21.78
CA PRO A 118 6.84 -0.74 23.09
C PRO A 118 5.42 -1.29 23.02
N ASP A 119 4.60 -0.78 22.10
CA ASP A 119 3.22 -1.21 21.88
C ASP A 119 2.78 -1.05 20.42
N ARG A 120 1.61 -1.62 20.11
CA ARG A 120 1.02 -1.60 18.76
C ARG A 120 0.55 -0.20 18.33
N ALA A 121 0.17 0.68 19.25
CA ALA A 121 -0.27 2.02 18.91
C ALA A 121 0.91 2.87 18.42
N THR A 122 2.07 2.75 19.07
CA THR A 122 3.31 3.40 18.65
C THR A 122 3.76 2.87 17.27
N ALA A 123 3.73 1.55 17.06
CA ALA A 123 4.03 0.97 15.76
C ALA A 123 3.10 1.49 14.65
N ARG A 124 1.79 1.59 14.92
CA ARG A 124 0.80 2.15 13.98
C ARG A 124 1.09 3.62 13.66
N ALA A 125 1.42 4.42 14.67
CA ALA A 125 1.72 5.84 14.51
C ALA A 125 3.01 6.07 13.69
N GLU A 126 4.03 5.24 13.90
CA GLU A 126 5.26 5.31 13.10
C GLU A 126 5.06 4.85 11.66
N VAL A 127 4.31 3.78 11.42
CA VAL A 127 3.94 3.35 10.06
C VAL A 127 3.11 4.43 9.36
N PHE A 128 2.13 5.03 10.05
CA PHE A 128 1.38 6.17 9.54
C PHE A 128 2.30 7.33 9.16
N THR A 129 3.20 7.72 10.05
CA THR A 129 4.15 8.82 9.83
C THR A 129 5.08 8.52 8.66
N PHE A 130 5.57 7.28 8.57
CA PHE A 130 6.38 6.81 7.45
C PHE A 130 5.62 6.95 6.12
N ILE A 131 4.37 6.48 6.05
CA ILE A 131 3.60 6.51 4.80
C ILE A 131 3.23 7.95 4.41
N GLU A 132 2.51 8.66 5.29
CA GLU A 132 1.89 9.95 4.96
C GLU A 132 2.91 11.08 4.89
N THR A 133 3.87 11.09 5.82
CA THR A 133 4.80 12.21 5.93
C THR A 133 6.07 11.94 5.15
N PHE A 134 6.75 10.83 5.42
CA PHE A 134 8.04 10.56 4.78
C PHE A 134 7.88 10.11 3.32
N HIS A 135 7.22 8.99 3.07
CA HIS A 135 7.13 8.36 1.75
C HIS A 135 6.32 9.21 0.78
N ASN A 136 5.08 9.56 1.10
CA ASN A 136 4.19 10.29 0.18
C ASN A 136 4.60 11.75 -0.01
N CYS A 137 5.00 12.45 1.06
CA CYS A 137 5.12 13.92 1.05
C CYS A 137 6.54 14.47 1.08
N ARG A 138 7.56 13.72 1.53
CA ARG A 138 8.94 14.24 1.67
C ARG A 138 9.96 13.55 0.79
N ARG A 139 9.78 12.26 0.49
CA ARG A 139 10.75 11.47 -0.23
C ARG A 139 10.76 11.82 -1.72
N LEU A 140 11.83 12.44 -2.18
CA LEU A 140 12.04 12.70 -3.60
C LEU A 140 12.39 11.41 -4.36
N ARG A 141 11.79 11.24 -5.52
CA ARG A 141 12.03 10.15 -6.47
C ARG A 141 12.22 10.76 -7.85
N LYS A 142 13.16 10.20 -8.61
CA LYS A 142 13.28 10.51 -10.03
C LYS A 142 12.07 9.96 -10.80
N HIS A 143 11.30 10.86 -11.40
CA HIS A 143 10.25 10.60 -12.37
C HIS A 143 10.81 10.84 -13.78
N LYS A 144 10.45 9.98 -14.74
CA LYS A 144 11.01 10.01 -16.10
C LYS A 144 10.76 11.34 -16.82
N ILE A 145 9.60 11.95 -16.56
CA ILE A 145 9.12 13.14 -17.28
C ILE A 145 9.34 14.42 -16.46
N PHE A 146 9.20 14.36 -15.12
CA PHE A 146 9.10 15.55 -14.27
C PHE A 146 10.36 15.82 -13.42
N GLY A 147 11.42 15.03 -13.58
CA GLY A 147 12.60 15.14 -12.72
C GLY A 147 12.33 14.59 -11.32
N TYR A 148 12.84 15.24 -10.28
CA TYR A 148 12.68 14.77 -8.90
C TYR A 148 11.39 15.33 -8.28
N LEU A 149 10.47 14.44 -7.92
CA LEU A 149 9.23 14.78 -7.23
C LEU A 149 8.93 13.77 -6.14
N THR A 150 8.12 14.19 -5.17
CA THR A 150 7.51 13.28 -4.21
C THR A 150 6.39 12.50 -4.88
N PRO A 151 5.95 11.36 -4.34
CA PRO A 151 4.78 10.65 -4.85
C PRO A 151 3.53 11.52 -4.92
N ALA A 152 3.23 12.29 -3.86
CA ALA A 152 2.11 13.22 -3.84
C ALA A 152 2.27 14.34 -4.89
N GLY A 153 3.46 14.94 -5.00
CA GLY A 153 3.73 15.95 -6.03
C GLY A 153 3.66 15.38 -7.46
N THR A 154 3.96 14.09 -7.64
CA THR A 154 3.79 13.41 -8.93
C THR A 154 2.30 13.26 -9.26
N ARG A 155 1.46 12.88 -8.30
CA ARG A 155 -0.01 12.83 -8.48
C ARG A 155 -0.57 14.18 -8.90
N GLU A 156 -0.22 15.26 -8.20
CA GLU A 156 -0.69 16.61 -8.52
C GLU A 156 -0.34 17.01 -9.96
N ARG A 157 0.88 16.70 -10.40
CA ARG A 157 1.32 16.96 -11.79
C ARG A 157 0.57 16.11 -12.81
N HIS A 158 0.29 14.83 -12.51
CA HIS A 158 -0.48 13.97 -13.40
C HIS A 158 -1.94 14.43 -13.53
N GLN A 159 -2.58 14.83 -12.44
CA GLN A 159 -3.94 15.37 -12.46
C GLN A 159 -4.02 16.65 -13.31
N HIS A 160 -3.04 17.53 -13.19
CA HIS A 160 -2.96 18.73 -14.02
C HIS A 160 -2.72 18.40 -15.51
N ALA A 161 -1.91 17.39 -15.82
CA ALA A 161 -1.62 17.01 -17.20
C ALA A 161 -2.81 16.34 -17.93
N ILE A 162 -3.75 15.75 -17.19
CA ILE A 162 -4.97 15.14 -17.76
C ILE A 162 -6.09 16.18 -17.92
N ALA A 163 -6.05 17.26 -17.14
CA ALA A 163 -7.04 18.34 -17.17
C ALA A 163 -6.79 19.42 -18.25
N VAL A 164 -5.70 19.32 -19.02
CA VAL A 164 -5.26 20.26 -20.06
C VAL A 164 -5.25 19.56 -21.41
#